data_AF-A0A522FFA7-F1
#
_entry.id   AF-A0A522FFA7-F1
#
_cell.length_a   1.000
_cell.length_b   1.000
_cell.length_c   1.000
_cell.angle_alpha   90.00
_cell.angle_beta   90.00
_cell.angle_gamma   90.00
#
_symmetry.space_group_name_H-M   'P 1'
#
loop_
_entity.id
_entity.type
_entity.pdbx_description
1 polymer ?
#
loop_
_entity_poly.entity_id
_entity_poly.type
_entity_poly.pdbx_seq_one_letter_code
_entity_poly.pdbx_strand_id
1 'polypeptide(L)'
;GSYAGAIGKPQFMPSSYRYYAVDFGNKGKRDLVNNNEDAIGSIANYFHKHGWKSREGIAQLANVQGRQYKRIRTNPRRANYHYYQLESAGIRPVTAAYHHPGRAALIQLTTKAGSEYWLAYPNFFVITRYNSNPQYALVVYLLSQQLKQQWAELNTQKLRAYV
;
A
#
# COMPACT_ATOMS: atom_id res chain seq x y z
N GLY A 1 -13.30 -13.12 17.02
CA GLY A 1 -12.06 -13.06 16.23
C GLY A 1 -12.19 -13.97 15.03
N SER A 2 -11.17 -14.05 14.16
CA SER A 2 -11.17 -15.03 13.06
C SER A 2 -10.90 -16.44 13.57
N TYR A 3 -11.15 -17.45 12.73
CA TYR A 3 -10.79 -18.86 13.01
C TYR A 3 -9.30 -19.04 13.34
N ALA A 4 -8.42 -18.23 12.73
CA ALA A 4 -6.98 -18.23 12.99
C ALA A 4 -6.56 -17.40 14.21
N GLY A 5 -7.51 -16.87 14.99
CA GLY A 5 -7.23 -16.10 16.21
C GLY A 5 -6.93 -14.62 15.99
N ALA A 6 -7.31 -14.05 14.84
CA ALA A 6 -7.15 -12.61 14.59
C ALA A 6 -8.15 -11.78 15.41
N ILE A 7 -7.68 -10.64 15.92
CA ILE A 7 -8.35 -9.81 16.92
C ILE A 7 -8.83 -8.50 16.29
N GLY A 8 -10.11 -8.20 16.52
CA GLY A 8 -10.70 -6.89 16.27
C GLY A 8 -10.81 -6.47 14.80
N LYS A 9 -11.14 -5.20 14.60
CA LYS A 9 -11.24 -4.55 13.29
C LYS A 9 -9.96 -4.69 12.44
N PRO A 10 -8.74 -4.53 12.99
CA PRO A 10 -7.53 -4.68 12.18
C PRO A 10 -7.15 -6.14 11.89
N GLN A 11 -7.84 -7.14 12.47
CA GLN A 11 -7.48 -8.55 12.34
C GLN A 11 -6.02 -8.83 12.76
N PHE A 12 -5.58 -8.24 13.87
CA PHE A 12 -4.23 -8.48 14.38
C PHE A 12 -4.12 -9.88 15.01
N MET A 13 -3.06 -10.60 14.67
CA MET A 13 -2.64 -11.77 15.46
C MET A 13 -2.26 -11.32 16.89
N PRO A 14 -2.34 -12.21 17.90
CA PRO A 14 -1.99 -11.85 19.28
C PRO A 14 -0.59 -11.26 19.44
N SER A 15 0.39 -11.73 18.65
CA SER A 15 1.73 -11.13 18.59
C SER A 15 1.69 -9.69 18.08
N SER A 16 1.00 -9.44 16.97
CA SER A 16 0.81 -8.08 16.43
C SER A 16 0.09 -7.16 17.41
N TYR A 17 -0.90 -7.66 18.14
CA TYR A 17 -1.56 -6.90 19.21
C TYR A 17 -0.54 -6.45 20.27
N ARG A 18 0.29 -7.36 20.78
CA ARG A 18 1.28 -7.02 21.81
C ARG A 18 2.31 -5.98 21.35
N TYR A 19 2.77 -6.07 20.10
CA TYR A 19 3.82 -5.20 19.57
C TYR A 19 3.33 -3.86 19.01
N TYR A 20 2.14 -3.83 18.43
CA TYR A 20 1.69 -2.70 17.61
C TYR A 20 0.40 -2.04 18.10
N ALA A 21 -0.39 -2.69 18.97
CA ALA A 21 -1.60 -2.07 19.49
C ALA A 21 -1.26 -0.86 20.38
N VAL A 22 -1.93 0.26 20.14
CA VAL A 22 -1.81 1.51 20.90
C VAL A 22 -3.16 1.90 21.47
N ASP A 23 -3.14 2.56 22.62
CA ASP A 23 -4.31 3.25 23.17
C ASP A 23 -4.27 4.68 22.65
N PHE A 24 -4.97 4.91 21.55
CA PHE A 24 -4.85 6.17 20.82
C PHE A 24 -5.62 7.30 21.52
N GLY A 25 -6.69 6.96 22.24
CA GLY A 25 -7.54 7.90 22.98
C GLY A 25 -7.11 8.14 24.43
N ASN A 26 -5.98 7.57 24.90
CA ASN A 26 -5.46 7.70 26.26
C ASN A 26 -6.47 7.31 27.37
N LYS A 27 -7.23 6.23 27.16
CA LYS A 27 -8.24 5.71 28.11
C LYS A 27 -7.72 4.59 29.03
N GLY A 28 -6.43 4.27 28.97
CA GLY A 28 -5.78 3.20 29.72
C GLY A 28 -5.96 1.79 29.14
N LYS A 29 -6.62 1.64 27.98
CA LYS A 29 -6.91 0.32 27.37
C LYS A 29 -6.81 0.36 25.86
N ARG A 30 -6.20 -0.70 25.30
CA ARG A 30 -6.09 -0.98 23.86
C ARG A 30 -7.26 -1.86 23.40
N ASP A 31 -8.36 -1.25 22.94
CA ASP A 31 -9.55 -1.97 22.47
C ASP A 31 -9.68 -1.95 20.94
N LEU A 32 -9.08 -2.94 20.27
CA LEU A 32 -9.17 -3.05 18.80
C LEU A 32 -10.51 -3.61 18.30
N VAL A 33 -11.39 -4.05 19.19
CA VAL A 33 -12.68 -4.67 18.84
C VAL A 33 -13.75 -3.60 18.72
N ASN A 34 -13.89 -2.76 19.74
CA ASN A 34 -14.99 -1.80 19.84
C ASN A 34 -14.57 -0.36 19.56
N ASN A 35 -13.30 -0.01 19.75
CA ASN A 35 -12.84 1.36 19.61
C ASN A 35 -12.17 1.59 18.24
N ASN A 36 -12.74 2.49 17.43
CA ASN A 36 -12.21 2.81 16.11
C ASN A 36 -10.88 3.57 16.16
N GLU A 37 -10.67 4.44 17.16
CA GLU A 37 -9.45 5.22 17.31
C GLU A 37 -8.24 4.33 17.60
N ASP A 38 -8.39 3.36 18.51
CA ASP A 38 -7.34 2.37 18.79
C ASP A 38 -7.05 1.51 17.58
N ALA A 39 -8.09 1.09 16.85
CA ALA A 39 -7.91 0.33 15.62
C ALA A 39 -7.09 1.12 14.58
N ILE A 40 -7.46 2.38 14.31
CA ILE A 40 -6.78 3.26 13.36
C ILE A 40 -5.35 3.55 13.82
N GLY A 41 -5.16 3.96 15.08
CA GLY A 41 -3.86 4.25 15.66
C GLY A 41 -2.93 3.03 15.63
N SER A 42 -3.47 1.83 15.87
CA SER A 42 -2.70 0.59 15.85
C SER A 42 -2.29 0.18 14.45
N ILE A 43 -3.15 0.38 13.44
CA ILE A 43 -2.77 0.19 12.03
C ILE A 43 -1.67 1.17 11.64
N ALA A 44 -1.80 2.45 12.02
CA ALA A 44 -0.78 3.46 11.75
C ALA A 44 0.56 3.12 12.41
N ASN A 45 0.55 2.71 13.68
CA ASN A 45 1.75 2.28 14.39
C ASN A 45 2.38 1.03 13.77
N TYR A 46 1.56 0.06 13.33
CA TYR A 46 2.05 -1.12 12.61
C TYR A 46 2.81 -0.71 11.35
N PHE A 47 2.23 0.14 10.51
CA PHE A 47 2.87 0.62 9.28
C PHE A 47 4.15 1.39 9.57
N HIS A 48 4.11 2.30 10.55
CA HIS A 48 5.27 3.08 10.98
C HIS A 48 6.43 2.17 11.43
N LYS A 49 6.17 1.21 12.32
CA LYS A 49 7.18 0.26 12.80
C LYS A 49 7.74 -0.66 11.70
N HIS A 50 6.98 -0.87 10.63
CA HIS A 50 7.43 -1.62 9.45
C HIS A 50 8.13 -0.77 8.38
N GLY A 51 8.39 0.52 8.68
CA GLY A 51 9.23 1.37 7.86
C GLY A 51 8.47 2.22 6.84
N TRP A 52 7.16 2.44 7.03
CA TRP A 52 6.40 3.36 6.21
C TRP A 52 7.06 4.74 6.15
N LYS A 53 7.16 5.29 4.94
CA LYS A 53 7.68 6.63 4.69
C LYS A 53 6.57 7.55 4.24
N SER A 54 6.21 8.51 5.10
CA SER A 54 5.18 9.49 4.79
C SER A 54 5.52 10.28 3.53
N ARG A 55 4.50 10.51 2.69
CA ARG A 55 4.59 11.25 1.41
C ARG A 55 5.42 10.58 0.32
N GLU A 56 5.93 9.36 0.54
CA GLU A 56 6.55 8.57 -0.53
C GLU A 56 5.51 7.77 -1.33
N GLY A 57 5.81 7.54 -2.61
CA GLY A 57 4.96 6.76 -3.51
C GLY A 57 4.78 5.31 -3.06
N ILE A 58 3.67 4.70 -3.46
CA ILE A 58 3.33 3.31 -3.13
C ILE A 58 3.51 2.42 -4.37
N ALA A 59 2.72 2.65 -5.41
CA ALA A 59 2.86 1.95 -6.67
C ALA A 59 2.32 2.79 -7.84
N GLN A 60 2.81 2.51 -9.05
CA GLN A 60 2.35 3.14 -10.29
C GLN A 60 2.19 2.09 -11.39
N LEU A 61 1.14 2.24 -12.19
CA LEU A 61 0.94 1.45 -13.40
C LEU A 61 2.13 1.69 -14.35
N ALA A 62 2.62 0.64 -14.98
CA ALA A 62 3.81 0.67 -15.82
C ALA A 62 3.53 0.12 -17.21
N ASN A 63 4.04 0.82 -18.21
CA ASN A 63 4.20 0.30 -19.56
C ASN A 63 5.53 -0.46 -19.65
N VAL A 64 5.51 -1.59 -20.36
CA VAL A 64 6.72 -2.37 -20.65
C VAL A 64 6.97 -2.37 -22.16
N GLN A 65 8.20 -2.06 -22.56
CA GLN A 65 8.62 -1.97 -23.95
C GLN A 65 9.84 -2.86 -24.22
N GLY A 66 9.95 -3.35 -25.46
CA GLY A 66 11.06 -4.21 -25.88
C GLY A 66 11.04 -5.60 -25.23
N ARG A 67 12.19 -6.29 -25.24
CA ARG A 67 12.33 -7.65 -24.69
C ARG A 67 13.13 -7.72 -23.40
N GLN A 68 13.81 -6.62 -23.00
CA GLN A 68 14.70 -6.60 -21.83
C GLN A 68 13.95 -6.75 -20.51
N TYR A 69 12.71 -6.25 -20.41
CA TYR A 69 11.88 -6.40 -19.22
C TYR A 69 11.68 -7.87 -18.80
N LYS A 70 11.74 -8.82 -19.74
CA LYS A 70 11.63 -10.26 -19.45
C LYS A 70 12.78 -10.80 -18.58
N ARG A 71 13.90 -10.05 -18.48
CA ARG A 71 15.03 -10.35 -17.59
C ARG A 71 14.82 -9.81 -16.17
N ILE A 72 13.84 -8.91 -15.99
CA ILE A 72 13.47 -8.40 -14.67
C ILE A 72 12.58 -9.42 -13.99
N ARG A 73 13.04 -9.91 -12.84
CA ARG A 73 12.26 -10.84 -12.02
C ARG A 73 11.31 -10.04 -11.14
N THR A 74 10.04 -10.43 -11.12
CA THR A 74 9.09 -9.87 -10.18
C THR A 74 9.50 -10.23 -8.75
N ASN A 75 9.28 -9.32 -7.80
CA ASN A 75 9.63 -9.55 -6.41
C ASN A 75 8.47 -9.12 -5.50
N PRO A 76 7.78 -10.07 -4.84
CA PRO A 76 6.66 -9.73 -3.98
C PRO A 76 7.08 -9.21 -2.59
N ARG A 77 8.37 -9.26 -2.26
CA ARG A 77 8.88 -9.02 -0.89
C ARG A 77 9.58 -7.69 -0.69
N ARG A 78 10.21 -7.12 -1.73
CA ARG A 78 10.96 -5.86 -1.61
C ARG A 78 11.22 -5.18 -2.96
N ALA A 79 11.45 -3.86 -2.90
CA ALA A 79 11.96 -3.04 -3.99
C ALA A 79 13.45 -3.38 -4.26
N ASN A 80 13.69 -4.39 -5.09
CA ASN A 80 15.01 -4.99 -5.29
C ASN A 80 15.84 -4.36 -6.42
N TYR A 81 15.27 -3.50 -7.25
CA TYR A 81 15.98 -2.80 -8.31
C TYR A 81 16.15 -1.31 -7.99
N HIS A 82 17.25 -0.74 -8.46
CA HIS A 82 17.30 0.72 -8.62
C HIS A 82 16.35 1.12 -9.74
N TYR A 83 15.73 2.30 -9.61
CA TYR A 83 14.73 2.77 -10.56
C TYR A 83 15.26 2.77 -12.01
N TYR A 84 16.46 3.31 -12.22
CA TYR A 84 17.10 3.40 -13.54
C TYR A 84 17.29 2.03 -14.22
N GLN A 85 17.46 0.94 -13.46
CA GLN A 85 17.61 -0.40 -14.02
C GLN A 85 16.31 -0.89 -14.68
N LEU A 86 15.16 -0.52 -14.11
CA LEU A 86 13.85 -0.83 -14.66
C LEU A 86 13.59 0.02 -15.91
N GLU A 87 13.94 1.31 -15.88
CA GLU A 87 13.83 2.19 -17.04
C GLU A 87 14.69 1.73 -18.22
N SER A 88 15.95 1.36 -17.97
CA SER A 88 16.84 0.80 -19.00
C SER A 88 16.34 -0.54 -19.55
N ALA A 89 15.54 -1.28 -18.79
CA ALA A 89 14.89 -2.51 -19.24
C ALA A 89 13.58 -2.26 -20.02
N GLY A 90 13.18 -1.00 -20.22
CA GLY A 90 11.98 -0.60 -20.93
C GLY A 90 10.72 -0.56 -20.06
N ILE A 91 10.85 -0.53 -18.74
CA ILE A 91 9.73 -0.42 -17.79
C ILE A 91 9.62 1.04 -17.36
N ARG A 92 8.50 1.68 -17.69
CA ARG A 92 8.27 3.10 -17.39
C ARG A 92 6.86 3.31 -16.84
N PRO A 93 6.65 4.28 -15.93
CA PRO A 93 5.33 4.56 -15.41
C PRO A 93 4.46 5.13 -16.52
N VAL A 94 3.15 4.82 -16.50
CA VAL A 94 2.18 5.36 -17.46
C VAL A 94 2.00 6.85 -17.28
N THR A 95 2.06 7.32 -16.02
CA THR A 95 2.01 8.74 -15.66
C THR A 95 3.36 9.20 -15.12
N ALA A 96 3.79 10.39 -15.53
CA ALA A 96 5.03 10.97 -15.00
C ALA A 96 4.95 11.05 -13.47
N ALA A 97 5.97 10.56 -12.77
CA ALA A 97 6.08 10.80 -11.34
C ALA A 97 6.90 12.08 -11.13
N TYR A 98 6.43 12.96 -10.25
CA TYR A 98 7.16 14.18 -9.89
C TYR A 98 8.51 13.85 -9.23
N HIS A 99 8.58 12.74 -8.50
CA HIS A 99 9.79 12.18 -7.91
C HIS A 99 9.74 10.65 -7.98
N HIS A 100 10.78 10.05 -8.55
CA HIS A 100 10.94 8.60 -8.53
C HIS A 100 11.69 8.19 -7.26
N PRO A 101 11.18 7.24 -6.46
CA PRO A 101 11.94 6.70 -5.36
C PRO A 101 13.16 5.94 -5.90
N GLY A 102 14.29 6.00 -5.19
CA GLY A 102 15.55 5.41 -5.66
C GLY A 102 15.49 3.89 -5.89
N ARG A 103 14.49 3.21 -5.34
CA ARG A 103 14.28 1.77 -5.49
C ARG A 103 12.84 1.44 -5.88
N ALA A 104 12.69 0.42 -6.71
CA ALA A 104 11.41 -0.13 -7.12
C ALA A 104 11.52 -1.63 -7.41
N ALA A 105 10.38 -2.27 -7.63
CA ALA A 105 10.25 -3.61 -8.18
C ALA A 105 9.20 -3.63 -9.30
N LEU A 106 9.28 -4.63 -10.16
CA LEU A 106 8.22 -4.96 -11.10
C LEU A 106 7.25 -5.94 -10.45
N ILE A 107 5.95 -5.63 -10.50
CA ILE A 107 4.86 -6.57 -10.21
C ILE A 107 4.12 -6.82 -11.52
N GLN A 108 3.74 -8.08 -11.76
CA GLN A 108 2.91 -8.47 -12.89
C GLN A 108 1.63 -9.08 -12.34
N LEU A 109 0.49 -8.61 -12.83
CA LEU A 109 -0.83 -9.14 -12.51
C LEU A 109 -1.49 -9.67 -13.78
N THR A 110 -2.15 -10.82 -13.65
CA THR A 110 -2.98 -11.38 -14.72
C THR A 110 -4.39 -10.84 -14.58
N THR A 111 -4.84 -10.04 -15.55
CA THR A 111 -6.21 -9.53 -15.63
C THR A 111 -6.96 -10.19 -16.79
N LYS A 112 -8.27 -9.93 -16.90
CA LYS A 112 -9.07 -10.39 -18.06
C LYS A 112 -8.58 -9.82 -19.39
N ALA A 113 -7.93 -8.64 -19.36
CA ALA A 113 -7.40 -7.96 -20.54
C ALA A 113 -5.94 -8.35 -20.85
N GLY A 114 -5.32 -9.22 -20.04
CA GLY A 114 -3.93 -9.64 -20.20
C GLY A 114 -3.06 -9.29 -19.00
N SER A 115 -1.74 -9.24 -19.23
CA SER A 115 -0.79 -8.89 -18.16
C SER A 115 -0.74 -7.38 -17.93
N GLU A 116 -0.90 -6.98 -16.68
CA GLU A 116 -0.74 -5.61 -16.21
C GLU A 116 0.53 -5.51 -15.36
N TYR A 117 1.33 -4.47 -15.58
CA TYR A 117 2.60 -4.28 -14.90
C TYR A 117 2.58 -3.06 -14.01
N TRP A 118 3.20 -3.17 -12.83
CA TRP A 118 3.29 -2.09 -11.85
C TRP A 118 4.71 -1.90 -11.37
N LEU A 119 5.11 -0.65 -11.22
CA LEU A 119 6.24 -0.24 -10.41
C LEU A 119 5.79 -0.19 -8.95
N ALA A 120 6.30 -1.10 -8.12
CA ALA A 120 6.06 -1.13 -6.68
C ALA A 120 7.22 -0.50 -5.91
N TYR A 121 6.92 0.45 -5.03
CA TYR A 121 7.88 1.23 -4.25
C TYR A 121 8.00 0.72 -2.81
N PRO A 122 8.97 1.18 -1.99
CA PRO A 122 9.17 0.66 -0.65
C PRO A 122 7.90 0.60 0.21
N ASN A 123 7.03 1.61 0.16
CA ASN A 123 5.75 1.62 0.89
C ASN A 123 4.78 0.50 0.45
N PHE A 124 4.82 0.05 -0.81
CA PHE A 124 4.02 -1.12 -1.24
C PHE A 124 4.39 -2.37 -0.43
N PHE A 125 5.68 -2.55 -0.16
CA PHE A 125 6.18 -3.68 0.60
C PHE A 125 5.93 -3.57 2.10
N VAL A 126 5.59 -2.38 2.60
CA VAL A 126 5.06 -2.22 3.96
C VAL A 126 3.64 -2.76 4.05
N ILE A 127 2.80 -2.53 3.03
CA ILE A 127 1.44 -3.11 2.96
C ILE A 127 1.52 -4.64 2.91
N THR A 128 2.48 -5.20 2.15
CA THR A 128 2.64 -6.67 2.08
C THR A 128 3.14 -7.30 3.39
N ARG A 129 3.57 -6.52 4.39
CA ARG A 129 3.84 -7.04 5.74
C ARG A 129 2.54 -7.45 6.44
N TYR A 130 1.45 -6.75 6.14
CA TYR A 130 0.13 -7.04 6.71
C TYR A 130 -0.44 -8.34 6.15
N ASN A 131 -0.27 -8.56 4.84
CA ASN A 131 -0.56 -9.81 4.15
C ASN A 131 0.39 -9.96 2.96
N SER A 132 1.09 -11.08 2.87
CA SER A 132 2.20 -11.30 1.92
C SER A 132 1.79 -11.40 0.44
N ASN A 133 0.52 -11.24 0.10
CA ASN A 133 0.03 -11.28 -1.28
C ASN A 133 0.13 -9.88 -1.96
N PRO A 134 0.88 -9.73 -3.06
CA PRO A 134 0.93 -8.48 -3.83
C PRO A 134 -0.43 -8.00 -4.36
N GLN A 135 -1.34 -8.92 -4.71
CA GLN A 135 -2.70 -8.55 -5.13
C GLN A 135 -3.46 -7.89 -3.99
N TYR A 136 -3.34 -8.41 -2.77
CA TYR A 136 -3.92 -7.79 -1.58
C TYR A 136 -3.39 -6.37 -1.40
N ALA A 137 -2.06 -6.20 -1.47
CA ALA A 137 -1.45 -4.89 -1.30
C ALA A 137 -1.87 -3.89 -2.38
N LEU A 138 -2.00 -4.34 -3.63
CA LEU A 138 -2.51 -3.48 -4.70
C LEU A 138 -3.99 -3.12 -4.48
N VAL A 139 -4.84 -4.06 -4.11
CA VAL A 139 -6.26 -3.78 -3.83
C VAL A 139 -6.41 -2.78 -2.69
N VAL A 140 -5.66 -2.95 -1.59
CA VAL A 140 -5.64 -1.98 -0.48
C VAL A 140 -5.23 -0.60 -0.97
N TYR A 141 -4.17 -0.52 -1.78
CA TYR A 141 -3.71 0.74 -2.35
C TYR A 141 -4.77 1.39 -3.26
N LEU A 142 -5.30 0.66 -4.23
CA LEU A 142 -6.28 1.17 -5.19
C LEU A 142 -7.57 1.63 -4.50
N LEU A 143 -8.06 0.85 -3.53
CA LEU A 143 -9.21 1.23 -2.72
C LEU A 143 -8.94 2.53 -1.94
N SER A 144 -7.74 2.68 -1.38
CA SER A 144 -7.37 3.92 -0.68
C SER A 144 -7.37 5.14 -1.61
N GLN A 145 -6.93 4.97 -2.87
CA GLN A 145 -6.96 6.04 -3.86
C GLN A 145 -8.40 6.41 -4.26
N GLN A 146 -9.25 5.40 -4.47
CA GLN A 146 -10.67 5.61 -4.78
C GLN A 146 -11.39 6.35 -3.64
N LEU A 147 -11.18 5.94 -2.39
CA LEU A 147 -11.76 6.61 -1.22
C LEU A 147 -11.27 8.07 -1.10
N LYS A 148 -9.97 8.31 -1.34
CA LYS A 148 -9.40 9.66 -1.33
C LYS A 148 -10.03 10.54 -2.42
N GLN A 149 -10.18 10.01 -3.63
CA GLN A 149 -10.81 10.73 -4.73
C GLN A 149 -12.27 11.06 -4.40
N GLN A 150 -13.05 10.07 -3.96
CA GLN A 150 -14.45 10.26 -3.58
C GLN A 150 -14.60 11.31 -2.47
N TRP A 151 -13.73 11.28 -1.45
CA TRP A 151 -13.72 12.27 -0.37
C TRP A 151 -13.41 13.68 -0.89
N ALA A 152 -12.46 13.82 -1.81
CA ALA A 152 -12.13 15.11 -2.43
C ALA A 152 -13.28 15.66 -3.28
N GLU A 153 -13.97 14.81 -4.04
CA GLU A 153 -15.14 15.19 -4.85
C GLU A 153 -16.29 15.70 -3.96
N LEU A 154 -16.62 14.96 -2.90
CA LEU A 154 -17.68 15.35 -1.96
C LEU A 154 -17.39 16.68 -1.27
N ASN A 155 -16.13 16.93 -0.88
CA ASN A 155 -15.78 18.19 -0.21
C ASN A 155 -15.68 19.36 -1.18
N THR A 156 -15.30 19.12 -2.44
CA THR A 156 -15.33 20.15 -3.48
C THR A 156 -16.77 20.53 -3.82
N GLN A 157 -17.70 19.57 -3.88
CA GLN A 157 -19.12 19.82 -4.09
C GLN A 157 -19.74 20.61 -2.94
N LYS A 158 -19.42 20.27 -1.68
CA LYS A 158 -19.84 21.07 -0.52
C LYS A 158 -19.42 22.53 -0.65
N LEU A 159 -18.15 22.79 -0.98
CA LEU A 159 -17.65 24.16 -1.16
C LEU A 159 -18.38 24.92 -2.27
N ARG A 160 -18.86 24.25 -3.33
CA ARG A 160 -19.65 24.86 -4.40
C ARG A 160 -21.13 25.06 -4.06
N ALA A 161 -21.68 24.32 -3.10
CA ALA A 161 -23.08 24.43 -2.67
C ALA A 161 -23.33 25.57 -1.67
N TYR A 162 -22.26 26.20 -1.16
CA TYR A 162 -22.32 27.36 -0.26
C TYR A 162 -21.92 28.69 -0.95
N VAL A 163 -21.87 28.72 -2.29
CA VAL A 163 -21.61 29.92 -3.11
C VAL A 163 -22.85 30.26 -3.92
#